data_AF-A0A7W1HQ44-F1
#
_entry.id   AF-A0A7W1HQ44-F1
#
_cell.length_a   1.000
_cell.length_b   1.000
_cell.length_c   1.000
_cell.angle_alpha   90.00
_cell.angle_beta   90.00
_cell.angle_gamma   90.00
#
_symmetry.space_group_name_H-M   'P 1'
#
loop_
_entity.id
_entity.type
_entity.pdbx_description
1 polymer ?
#
loop_
_entity_poly.entity_id
_entity_poly.type
_entity_poly.pdbx_seq_one_letter_code
_entity_poly.pdbx_strand_id
1 'polypeptide(L)'
;TGYNRSYGQNPYAGYDDVDSSPFLYEGPKTPGDLPPMARVITADAEEEPVAYPYDVLRETPAINDVVDGEPIAVLWQKGTASALDEDSVDAGRDVGSAGVFSRRLDGKTLTFRSEGGTILDEETGSEWNVLGEAVAGELEGKRLEPVVSIDHFWFSWAAFRPETRVYEPQSER
;
A
#
# COMPACT_ATOMS: atom_id res chain seq x y z
N THR A 1 -34.95 -10.81 -31.03
CA THR A 1 -34.65 -12.00 -30.21
C THR A 1 -33.83 -11.55 -29.02
N GLY A 2 -34.45 -11.46 -27.84
CA GLY A 2 -33.80 -10.97 -26.62
C GLY A 2 -33.15 -12.14 -25.87
N TYR A 3 -31.85 -12.03 -25.58
CA TYR A 3 -31.15 -12.98 -24.73
C TYR A 3 -31.18 -12.49 -23.29
N ASN A 4 -31.83 -13.27 -22.42
CA ASN A 4 -31.81 -13.11 -20.98
C ASN A 4 -30.43 -13.52 -20.44
N ARG A 5 -29.48 -12.58 -20.39
CA ARG A 5 -28.21 -12.82 -19.67
C ARG A 5 -28.48 -12.68 -18.18
N SER A 6 -28.21 -13.74 -17.43
CA SER A 6 -28.25 -13.72 -15.97
C SER A 6 -27.08 -12.85 -15.48
N TYR A 7 -27.34 -11.58 -15.16
CA TYR A 7 -26.34 -10.64 -14.64
C TYR A 7 -25.91 -10.95 -13.18
N GLY A 8 -26.29 -12.10 -12.64
CA GLY A 8 -26.00 -12.51 -11.25
C GLY A 8 -24.84 -13.50 -11.10
N GLN A 9 -24.14 -13.86 -12.17
CA GLN A 9 -22.86 -14.57 -12.06
C GLN A 9 -21.74 -13.56 -12.29
N ASN A 10 -20.98 -13.27 -11.24
CA ASN A 10 -19.76 -12.49 -11.33
C ASN A 10 -18.81 -13.15 -12.34
N PRO A 11 -18.59 -12.54 -13.53
CA PRO A 11 -17.73 -13.12 -14.55
C PRO A 11 -16.25 -13.03 -14.19
N TYR A 12 -15.91 -12.44 -13.04
CA TYR A 12 -14.57 -12.24 -12.50
C TYR A 12 -14.25 -13.16 -11.31
N ALA A 13 -15.05 -14.20 -11.09
CA ALA A 13 -14.71 -15.25 -10.12
C ALA A 13 -13.30 -15.80 -10.42
N GLY A 14 -12.34 -15.55 -9.52
CA GLY A 14 -10.93 -15.89 -9.67
C GLY A 14 -9.96 -14.73 -9.44
N TYR A 15 -10.41 -13.47 -9.53
CA TYR A 15 -9.57 -12.30 -9.21
C TYR A 15 -9.20 -12.19 -7.72
N ASP A 16 -9.99 -12.83 -6.84
CA ASP A 16 -9.73 -12.88 -5.40
C ASP A 16 -8.56 -13.81 -5.02
N ASP A 17 -8.06 -14.58 -5.98
CA ASP A 17 -6.96 -15.53 -5.78
C ASP A 17 -5.63 -14.87 -6.16
N VAL A 18 -4.86 -14.51 -5.14
CA VAL A 18 -3.58 -13.78 -5.26
C VAL A 18 -2.56 -14.58 -6.06
N ASP A 19 -2.71 -15.92 -6.08
CA ASP A 19 -1.85 -16.87 -6.78
C ASP A 19 -2.32 -17.16 -8.22
N SER A 20 -3.48 -16.63 -8.64
CA SER A 20 -3.95 -16.82 -10.01
C SER A 20 -3.17 -15.91 -10.97
N SER A 21 -2.56 -16.51 -12.00
CA SER A 21 -2.19 -15.72 -13.18
C SER A 21 -3.47 -15.22 -13.83
N PRO A 22 -3.58 -13.92 -14.17
CA PRO A 22 -4.65 -13.46 -15.04
C PRO A 22 -4.66 -14.36 -16.27
N PHE A 23 -5.84 -14.81 -16.72
CA PHE A 23 -6.02 -15.75 -17.84
C PHE A 23 -5.33 -15.32 -19.16
N LEU A 24 -4.71 -14.14 -19.21
CA LEU A 24 -4.08 -13.53 -20.38
C LEU A 24 -2.76 -12.79 -20.08
N TYR A 25 -2.15 -12.92 -18.89
CA TYR A 25 -0.83 -12.33 -18.67
C TYR A 25 0.28 -13.23 -19.24
N GLU A 26 0.68 -12.95 -20.47
CA GLU A 26 1.88 -13.51 -21.12
C GLU A 26 3.05 -12.52 -21.07
N GLY A 27 3.07 -11.63 -20.07
CA GLY A 27 4.11 -10.62 -19.91
C GLY A 27 5.43 -11.16 -19.36
N PRO A 28 6.50 -10.35 -19.33
CA PRO A 28 7.78 -10.75 -18.75
C PRO A 28 7.59 -11.11 -17.26
N LYS A 29 8.47 -11.96 -16.71
CA LYS A 29 8.51 -12.19 -15.26
C LYS A 29 8.65 -10.85 -14.54
N THR A 30 7.82 -10.65 -13.53
CA THR A 30 7.86 -9.43 -12.74
C THR A 30 9.03 -9.48 -11.72
N PRO A 31 9.64 -8.34 -11.37
CA PRO A 31 10.69 -8.30 -10.33
C PRO A 31 10.21 -8.80 -8.96
N GLY A 32 11.13 -9.30 -8.14
CA GLY A 32 10.89 -9.62 -6.71
C GLY A 32 9.96 -10.82 -6.44
N ASP A 33 9.73 -11.69 -7.43
CA ASP A 33 8.89 -12.92 -7.34
C ASP A 33 7.47 -12.69 -6.78
N LEU A 34 6.96 -11.45 -6.78
CA LEU A 34 5.61 -11.15 -6.32
C LEU A 34 4.57 -11.75 -7.26
N PRO A 35 3.48 -12.35 -6.73
CA PRO A 35 2.37 -12.80 -7.55
C PRO A 35 1.82 -11.66 -8.42
N PRO A 36 1.37 -11.92 -9.66
CA PRO A 36 0.81 -10.89 -10.53
C PRO A 36 -0.28 -10.06 -9.86
N MET A 37 -1.13 -10.72 -9.07
CA MET A 37 -2.26 -10.10 -8.35
C MET A 37 -1.89 -9.55 -6.97
N ALA A 38 -0.61 -9.52 -6.60
CA ALA A 38 -0.17 -8.87 -5.37
C ALA A 38 -0.51 -7.38 -5.42
N ARG A 39 -1.13 -6.85 -4.35
CA ARG A 39 -1.37 -5.40 -4.22
C ARG A 39 -0.11 -4.73 -3.70
N VAL A 40 0.28 -3.65 -4.33
CA VAL A 40 1.42 -2.81 -3.95
C VAL A 40 0.97 -1.35 -3.92
N ILE A 41 1.56 -0.58 -3.01
CA ILE A 41 1.64 0.88 -3.15
C ILE A 41 3.04 1.22 -3.61
N THR A 42 3.18 2.11 -4.59
CA THR A 42 4.50 2.50 -5.11
C THR A 42 4.88 3.88 -4.63
N ALA A 43 6.16 4.12 -4.38
CA ALA A 43 6.72 5.47 -4.33
C ALA A 43 7.33 5.75 -5.69
N ASP A 44 6.80 6.76 -6.40
CA ASP A 44 7.37 7.18 -7.68
C ASP A 44 8.70 7.90 -7.43
N ALA A 45 9.67 7.61 -8.29
CA ALA A 45 11.05 8.07 -8.20
C ALA A 45 11.60 8.26 -9.62
N GLU A 46 12.54 9.18 -9.80
CA GLU A 46 13.13 9.44 -11.12
C GLU A 46 14.11 8.32 -11.52
N GLU A 47 14.88 7.79 -10.55
CA GLU A 47 15.90 6.77 -10.81
C GLU A 47 15.39 5.35 -10.55
N GLU A 48 14.96 5.04 -9.33
CA GLU A 48 14.54 3.71 -8.93
C GLU A 48 13.20 3.74 -8.16
N PRO A 49 12.05 3.58 -8.83
CA PRO A 49 10.77 3.45 -8.15
C PRO A 49 10.78 2.26 -7.19
N VAL A 50 10.04 2.39 -6.09
CA VAL A 50 9.95 1.32 -5.08
C VAL A 50 8.51 0.88 -4.91
N ALA A 51 8.27 -0.43 -4.92
CA ALA A 51 6.98 -1.02 -4.61
C ALA A 51 6.98 -1.61 -3.20
N TYR A 52 5.97 -1.27 -2.41
CA TYR A 52 5.73 -1.77 -1.07
C TYR A 52 4.54 -2.74 -1.09
N PRO A 53 4.77 -4.06 -0.99
CA PRO A 53 3.69 -5.03 -0.98
C PRO A 53 2.79 -4.88 0.24
N TYR A 54 1.48 -4.99 0.04
CA TYR A 54 0.52 -4.89 1.13
C TYR A 54 0.68 -6.00 2.18
N ASP A 55 1.20 -7.17 1.80
CA ASP A 55 1.49 -8.25 2.75
C ASP A 55 2.63 -7.86 3.70
N VAL A 56 3.66 -7.18 3.20
CA VAL A 56 4.73 -6.61 4.02
C VAL A 56 4.17 -5.50 4.91
N LEU A 57 3.34 -4.60 4.37
CA LEU A 57 2.74 -3.50 5.12
C LEU A 57 1.80 -3.97 6.24
N ARG A 58 1.12 -5.11 6.05
CA ARG A 58 0.28 -5.71 7.09
C ARG A 58 1.11 -6.17 8.29
N GLU A 59 2.33 -6.66 8.05
CA GLU A 59 3.25 -7.11 9.09
C GLU A 59 4.06 -5.96 9.69
N THR A 60 4.37 -4.95 8.87
CA THR A 60 5.12 -3.74 9.24
C THR A 60 4.32 -2.49 8.86
N PRO A 61 3.35 -2.06 9.68
CA PRO A 61 2.43 -0.96 9.33
C PRO A 61 3.05 0.42 9.19
N ALA A 62 4.28 0.59 9.66
CA ALA A 62 5.04 1.82 9.54
C ALA A 62 6.45 1.48 9.04
N ILE A 63 6.72 1.79 7.76
CA ILE A 63 8.03 1.62 7.14
C ILE A 63 8.69 2.99 7.01
N ASN A 64 9.96 3.06 7.40
CA ASN A 64 10.82 4.21 7.16
C ASN A 64 11.81 3.86 6.06
N ASP A 65 11.74 4.54 4.92
CA ASP A 65 12.62 4.29 3.78
C ASP A 65 13.29 5.59 3.29
N VAL A 66 14.22 5.46 2.35
CA VAL A 66 14.82 6.56 1.60
C VAL A 66 14.77 6.23 0.12
N VAL A 67 14.07 7.05 -0.67
CA VAL A 67 13.91 6.89 -2.12
C VAL A 67 14.42 8.15 -2.81
N ASP A 68 15.37 8.01 -3.74
CA ASP A 68 16.07 9.12 -4.40
C ASP A 68 16.58 10.22 -3.43
N GLY A 69 17.00 9.81 -2.22
CA GLY A 69 17.48 10.72 -1.17
C GLY A 69 16.38 11.42 -0.35
N GLU A 70 15.10 11.18 -0.67
CA GLU A 70 13.95 11.63 0.12
C GLU A 70 13.62 10.61 1.22
N PRO A 71 13.65 10.99 2.51
CA PRO A 71 13.19 10.13 3.59
C PRO A 71 11.67 10.05 3.55
N ILE A 72 11.14 8.86 3.30
CA ILE A 72 9.71 8.63 3.19
C ILE A 72 9.20 7.66 4.26
N ALA A 73 7.92 7.81 4.60
CA ALA A 73 7.17 6.90 5.44
C ALA A 73 6.07 6.24 4.61
N VAL A 74 5.98 4.92 4.68
CA VAL A 74 4.84 4.16 4.17
C VAL A 74 4.02 3.71 5.36
N LEU A 75 2.82 4.27 5.47
CA LEU A 75 1.91 4.04 6.58
C LEU A 75 0.78 3.14 6.10
N TRP A 76 0.43 2.13 6.87
CA TRP A 76 -0.68 1.22 6.58
C TRP A 76 -1.59 1.09 7.79
N GLN A 77 -2.89 1.03 7.53
CA GLN A 77 -3.88 0.66 8.53
C GLN A 77 -4.81 -0.40 7.97
N LYS A 78 -5.28 -1.27 8.86
CA LYS A 78 -6.34 -2.21 8.54
C LYS A 78 -7.61 -1.45 8.12
N GLY A 79 -8.33 -1.96 7.12
CA GLY A 79 -9.49 -1.29 6.59
C GLY A 79 -10.64 -1.42 7.57
N THR A 80 -11.41 -0.34 7.75
CA THR A 80 -12.78 -0.52 8.22
C THR A 80 -13.58 -0.79 6.96
N ALA A 81 -14.19 -1.98 6.83
CA ALA A 81 -15.15 -2.27 5.78
C ALA A 81 -16.11 -1.07 5.68
N SER A 82 -16.06 -0.37 4.55
CA SER A 82 -16.69 0.94 4.41
C SER A 82 -18.19 0.81 4.66
N ALA A 83 -18.72 1.56 5.63
CA ALA A 83 -20.15 1.64 5.94
C ALA A 83 -20.97 2.40 4.86
N LEU A 84 -20.55 2.29 3.59
CA LEU A 84 -21.18 2.90 2.43
C LEU A 84 -21.55 1.88 1.33
N ASP A 85 -21.15 0.61 1.46
CA ASP A 85 -21.43 -0.45 0.49
C ASP A 85 -22.34 -1.53 1.12
N GLU A 86 -23.48 -1.11 1.68
CA GLU A 86 -24.43 -2.03 2.33
C GLU A 86 -25.20 -2.96 1.37
N ASP A 87 -24.93 -2.89 0.07
CA ASP A 87 -25.48 -3.83 -0.90
C ASP A 87 -24.34 -4.40 -1.75
N SER A 88 -23.84 -5.57 -1.35
CA SER A 88 -22.83 -6.39 -2.04
C SER A 88 -21.38 -5.90 -1.91
N VAL A 89 -20.82 -5.95 -0.70
CA VAL A 89 -19.40 -6.30 -0.56
C VAL A 89 -19.35 -7.80 -0.35
N ASP A 90 -18.84 -8.50 -1.37
CA ASP A 90 -18.43 -9.89 -1.29
C ASP A 90 -17.58 -10.11 -0.02
N ALA A 91 -17.38 -11.36 0.39
CA ALA A 91 -16.47 -11.72 1.49
C ALA A 91 -14.98 -11.45 1.16
N GLY A 92 -14.68 -10.30 0.54
CA GLY A 92 -13.38 -9.79 0.19
C GLY A 92 -12.57 -9.57 1.46
N ARG A 93 -11.43 -10.25 1.52
CA ARG A 93 -10.43 -10.09 2.58
C ARG A 93 -10.16 -8.60 2.76
N ASP A 94 -10.22 -8.13 4.01
CA ASP A 94 -9.84 -6.76 4.34
C ASP A 94 -8.37 -6.54 3.97
N VAL A 95 -8.16 -5.76 2.92
CA VAL A 95 -6.85 -5.47 2.34
C VAL A 95 -6.16 -4.29 3.03
N GLY A 96 -6.87 -3.48 3.82
CA GLY A 96 -6.31 -2.27 4.42
C GLY A 96 -6.13 -1.09 3.46
N SER A 97 -5.62 0.00 4.01
CA SER A 97 -5.28 1.24 3.30
C SER A 97 -3.82 1.57 3.55
N ALA A 98 -3.15 2.20 2.59
CA ALA A 98 -1.78 2.66 2.72
C ALA A 98 -1.63 4.09 2.20
N GLY A 99 -0.58 4.79 2.65
CA GLY A 99 -0.18 6.08 2.14
C GLY A 99 1.34 6.26 2.22
N VAL A 100 1.89 7.04 1.29
CA VAL A 100 3.33 7.37 1.24
C VAL A 100 3.52 8.87 1.45
N PHE A 101 4.40 9.23 2.37
CA PHE A 101 4.62 10.62 2.79
C PHE A 101 6.09 10.93 2.98
N SER A 102 6.48 12.21 2.82
CA SER A 102 7.77 12.67 3.31
C SER A 102 7.78 12.58 4.84
N ARG A 103 8.88 12.09 5.41
CA ARG A 103 9.12 12.10 6.86
C ARG A 103 9.58 13.46 7.36
N ARG A 104 9.81 14.42 6.47
CA ARG A 104 10.23 15.76 6.87
C ARG A 104 9.03 16.59 7.30
N LEU A 105 9.06 17.04 8.54
CA LEU A 105 8.06 17.94 9.11
C LEU A 105 8.76 19.01 9.93
N ASP A 106 8.47 20.29 9.62
CA ASP A 106 9.00 21.45 10.34
C ASP A 106 10.53 21.41 10.55
N GLY A 107 11.27 20.90 9.56
CA GLY A 107 12.73 20.83 9.56
C GLY A 107 13.34 19.63 10.31
N LYS A 108 12.51 18.72 10.85
CA LYS A 108 12.94 17.45 11.42
C LYS A 108 12.58 16.29 10.49
N THR A 109 13.34 15.21 10.53
CA THR A 109 12.95 13.94 9.90
C THR A 109 12.39 13.05 10.99
N LEU A 110 11.13 12.67 10.88
CA LEU A 110 10.45 11.80 11.85
C LEU A 110 10.76 10.32 11.57
N THR A 111 10.65 9.51 12.61
CA THR A 111 10.80 8.05 12.55
C THR A 111 9.52 7.43 13.03
N PHE A 112 8.88 6.63 12.17
CA PHE A 112 7.58 6.04 12.48
C PHE A 112 7.73 4.60 12.98
N ARG A 113 6.94 4.24 13.98
CA ARG A 113 6.80 2.86 14.47
C ARG A 113 5.33 2.52 14.60
N SER A 114 5.02 1.22 14.61
CA SER A 114 3.67 0.75 14.94
C SER A 114 3.70 -0.05 16.25
N GLU A 115 2.78 0.26 17.15
CA GLU A 115 2.61 -0.43 18.42
C GLU A 115 1.12 -0.68 18.67
N GLY A 116 0.71 -1.96 18.77
CA GLY A 116 -0.68 -2.33 19.01
C GLY A 116 -1.68 -1.89 17.92
N GLY A 117 -1.21 -1.60 16.70
CA GLY A 117 -2.03 -1.07 15.60
C GLY A 117 -2.10 0.46 15.54
N THR A 118 -1.51 1.17 16.51
CA THR A 118 -1.33 2.62 16.47
C THR A 118 -0.01 2.94 15.79
N ILE A 119 -0.01 3.95 14.91
CA ILE A 119 1.20 4.50 14.28
C ILE A 119 1.67 5.68 15.11
N LEU A 120 2.94 5.71 15.47
CA LEU A 120 3.56 6.72 16.32
C LEU A 120 4.82 7.27 15.67
N ASP A 121 5.13 8.55 15.86
CA ASP A 121 6.51 9.04 15.66
C ASP A 121 7.34 8.86 16.93
N GLU A 122 8.63 8.56 16.79
CA GLU A 122 9.54 8.35 17.93
C GLU A 122 9.99 9.66 18.59
N GLU A 123 9.99 10.75 17.84
CA GLU A 123 10.55 12.04 18.28
C GLU A 123 9.65 12.76 19.29
N THR A 124 8.33 12.62 19.15
CA THR A 124 7.33 13.27 20.00
C THR A 124 6.31 12.31 20.59
N GLY A 125 6.21 11.09 20.05
CA GLY A 125 5.20 10.12 20.46
C GLY A 125 3.79 10.47 19.99
N SER A 126 3.64 11.32 18.97
CA SER A 126 2.32 11.67 18.44
C SER A 126 1.73 10.49 17.67
N GLU A 127 0.41 10.36 17.71
CA GLU A 127 -0.32 9.31 16.99
C GLU A 127 -0.70 9.79 15.60
N TRP A 128 -0.53 8.93 14.59
CA TRP A 128 -0.76 9.25 13.18
C TRP A 128 -1.78 8.29 12.57
N ASN A 129 -2.62 8.81 11.67
CA ASN A 129 -3.47 7.97 10.83
C ASN A 129 -2.81 7.67 9.48
N VAL A 130 -3.40 6.76 8.70
CA VAL A 130 -2.88 6.37 7.37
C VAL A 130 -2.85 7.51 6.35
N LEU A 131 -3.58 8.60 6.60
CA LEU A 131 -3.64 9.77 5.73
C LEU A 131 -2.51 10.77 6.02
N GLY A 132 -1.55 10.39 6.88
CA GLY A 132 -0.41 11.23 7.24
C GLY A 132 -0.80 12.41 8.13
N GLU A 133 -1.90 12.31 8.89
CA GLU A 133 -2.32 13.33 9.85
C GLU A 133 -2.08 12.86 11.28
N ALA A 134 -1.48 13.73 12.08
CA ALA A 134 -1.32 13.51 13.51
C ALA A 134 -2.66 13.75 14.20
N VAL A 135 -3.21 12.69 14.79
CA VAL A 135 -4.55 12.68 15.40
C VAL A 135 -4.53 12.88 16.92
N ALA A 136 -3.36 12.72 17.55
CA ALA A 136 -3.16 12.97 18.97
C ALA A 136 -1.68 13.26 19.26
N GLY A 137 -1.39 13.89 20.39
CA GLY A 137 -0.02 14.16 20.85
C GLY A 137 0.47 15.56 20.53
N GLU A 138 1.79 15.77 20.59
CA GLU A 138 2.41 17.10 20.43
C GLU A 138 2.16 17.70 19.03
N LEU A 139 2.08 16.85 18.01
CA LEU A 139 1.93 17.25 16.62
C LEU A 139 0.47 17.24 16.15
N GLU A 140 -0.52 17.10 17.05
CA GLU A 140 -1.94 17.02 16.68
C GLU A 140 -2.37 18.11 15.68
N GLY A 141 -3.05 17.68 14.60
CA GLY A 141 -3.50 18.52 13.50
C GLY A 141 -2.44 18.83 12.42
N LYS A 142 -1.19 18.42 12.62
CA LYS A 142 -0.16 18.47 11.58
C LYS A 142 -0.37 17.38 10.54
N ARG A 143 0.11 17.63 9.32
CA ARG A 143 0.02 16.72 8.18
C ARG A 143 1.36 16.58 7.50
N LEU A 144 1.71 15.36 7.14
CA LEU A 144 2.86 15.07 6.30
C LEU A 144 2.57 15.44 4.85
N GLU A 145 3.61 15.78 4.10
CA GLU A 145 3.50 16.02 2.67
C GLU A 145 3.39 14.67 1.92
N PRO A 146 2.33 14.44 1.12
CA PRO A 146 2.20 13.20 0.37
C PRO A 146 3.27 13.11 -0.73
N VAL A 147 3.84 11.92 -0.88
CA VAL A 147 4.71 11.57 -2.00
C VAL A 147 3.84 11.03 -3.12
N VAL A 148 4.23 11.25 -4.38
CA VAL A 148 3.51 10.67 -5.52
C VAL A 148 3.57 9.16 -5.40
N SER A 149 2.41 8.57 -5.18
CA SER A 149 2.27 7.14 -4.97
C SER A 149 1.04 6.61 -5.68
N ILE A 150 1.09 5.36 -6.14
CA ILE A 150 -0.06 4.75 -6.78
C ILE A 150 -0.31 3.33 -6.26
N ASP A 151 -1.57 3.07 -5.93
CA ASP A 151 -2.07 1.75 -5.55
C ASP A 151 -2.40 0.92 -6.80
N HIS A 152 -1.72 -0.21 -6.96
CA HIS A 152 -1.88 -1.07 -8.12
C HIS A 152 -1.78 -2.56 -7.78
N PHE A 153 -2.22 -3.39 -8.72
CA PHE A 153 -1.76 -4.78 -8.78
C PHE A 153 -0.38 -4.82 -9.43
N TRP A 154 0.48 -5.73 -8.94
CA TRP A 154 1.87 -5.80 -9.34
C TRP A 154 2.05 -6.01 -10.84
N PHE A 155 1.23 -6.87 -11.46
CA PHE A 155 1.33 -7.15 -12.90
C PHE A 155 1.15 -5.90 -13.77
N SER A 156 0.26 -4.97 -13.37
CA SER A 156 0.00 -3.78 -14.17
C SER A 156 1.12 -2.78 -14.03
N TRP A 157 1.68 -2.62 -12.82
CA TRP A 157 2.80 -1.71 -12.59
C TRP A 157 4.11 -2.21 -13.21
N ALA A 158 4.49 -3.45 -12.94
CA ALA A 158 5.75 -4.04 -13.41
C ALA A 158 5.85 -4.12 -14.94
N ALA A 159 4.72 -4.13 -15.66
CA ALA A 159 4.71 -4.05 -17.11
C ALA A 159 5.19 -2.69 -17.66
N PHE A 160 5.00 -1.59 -16.91
CA PHE A 160 5.40 -0.24 -17.32
C PHE A 160 6.70 0.25 -16.65
N ARG A 161 7.01 -0.25 -15.45
CA ARG A 161 8.20 0.14 -14.67
C ARG A 161 8.97 -1.10 -14.17
N PRO A 162 9.52 -1.93 -15.08
CA PRO A 162 10.22 -3.17 -14.71
C PRO A 162 11.49 -2.96 -13.89
N GLU A 163 12.03 -1.75 -13.85
CA GLU A 163 13.14 -1.31 -13.00
C GLU A 163 12.75 -1.17 -11.52
N THR A 164 11.46 -1.24 -11.18
CA THR A 164 10.97 -1.05 -9.82
C THR A 164 11.55 -2.09 -8.87
N ARG A 165 12.18 -1.61 -7.80
CA ARG A 165 12.61 -2.45 -6.69
C ARG A 165 11.43 -2.81 -5.80
N VAL A 166 11.32 -4.08 -5.41
CA VAL A 166 10.35 -4.50 -4.39
C VAL A 166 10.99 -4.30 -3.01
N TYR A 167 10.29 -3.64 -2.10
CA TYR A 167 10.75 -3.48 -0.73
C TYR A 167 10.70 -4.83 0.00
N GLU A 168 11.83 -5.19 0.62
CA GLU A 168 11.95 -6.33 1.50
C GLU A 168 12.34 -5.83 2.90
N PRO A 169 11.59 -6.19 3.96
CA PRO A 169 11.96 -5.83 5.31
C PRO A 169 13.32 -6.45 5.65
N GLN A 170 14.24 -5.65 6.19
CA GLN A 170 15.54 -6.16 6.61
C GLN A 170 15.31 -7.21 7.72
N SER A 171 15.67 -8.47 7.46
CA SER A 171 15.62 -9.49 8.50
C SER A 171 16.59 -9.11 9.61
N GLU A 172 16.07 -8.88 10.82
CA GLU A 172 16.89 -8.81 12.02
C GLU A 172 17.70 -10.12 12.11
N ARG A 173 19.03 -10.01 12.11
CA ARG A 173 19.94 -11.14 12.33
C ARG A 173 20.16 -11.38 13.82
#